data_AF-A0A3S1FFR9-F1
#
_entry.id   AF-A0A3S1FFR9-F1
#
_cell.length_a   1.000
_cell.length_b   1.000
_cell.length_c   1.000
_cell.angle_alpha   90.00
_cell.angle_beta   90.00
_cell.angle_gamma   90.00
#
_symmetry.space_group_name_H-M   'P 1'
#
loop_
_entity.id
_entity.type
_entity.pdbx_description
1 polymer ?
#
loop_
_entity_poly.entity_id
_entity_poly.type
_entity_poly.pdbx_seq_one_letter_code
_entity_poly.pdbx_strand_id
1 'polypeptide(L)'
;MAEEFKGIVDRYGRPIAKAALKVEQAAPTGSGVRRHDALHPAAGLTPGRLAGILRASIDNDPESYLALAEDMEERDPHYAGVLGVRKRQVSGLEISVEAAGEDAASVEHADLVR
;
A
#
# COMPACT_ATOMS: atom_id res chain seq x y z
N MET A 1 -28.97 9.32 39.38
CA MET A 1 -29.20 9.97 38.08
C MET A 1 -27.83 10.20 37.46
N ALA A 2 -27.57 9.67 36.26
CA ALA A 2 -26.26 9.86 35.62
C ALA A 2 -26.04 11.34 35.31
N GLU A 3 -24.83 11.85 35.53
CA GLU A 3 -24.52 13.24 35.21
C GLU A 3 -24.38 13.39 33.69
N GLU A 4 -25.25 14.19 33.08
CA GLU A 4 -25.34 14.38 31.62
C GLU A 4 -24.86 15.77 31.22
N PHE A 5 -24.37 15.92 29.98
CA PHE A 5 -24.07 17.24 29.42
C PHE A 5 -25.35 17.97 29.01
N LYS A 6 -25.53 19.20 29.48
CA LYS A 6 -26.69 20.02 29.13
C LYS A 6 -26.53 20.56 27.70
N GLY A 7 -27.43 20.17 26.80
CA GLY A 7 -27.51 20.68 25.43
C GLY A 7 -26.65 19.94 24.39
N ILE A 8 -25.94 18.87 24.79
CA ILE A 8 -25.18 18.01 23.86
C ILE A 8 -25.86 16.64 23.80
N VAL A 9 -26.22 16.23 22.59
CA VAL A 9 -26.90 14.97 22.31
C VAL A 9 -26.17 14.18 21.24
N ASP A 10 -26.37 12.86 21.23
CA ASP A 10 -25.85 11.98 20.17
C ASP A 10 -26.64 12.12 18.85
N ARG A 11 -26.27 11.34 17.84
CA ARG A 11 -26.93 11.32 16.53
C ARG A 11 -28.41 10.88 16.56
N TYR A 12 -28.88 10.37 17.70
CA TYR A 12 -30.25 9.91 17.95
C TYR A 12 -30.99 10.82 18.94
N GLY A 13 -30.43 11.97 19.28
CA GLY A 13 -31.04 12.94 20.20
C GLY A 13 -30.97 12.54 21.68
N ARG A 14 -30.16 11.54 22.04
CA ARG A 14 -30.02 11.09 23.44
C ARG A 14 -28.92 11.90 24.15
N PRO A 15 -29.12 12.31 25.42
CA PRO A 15 -28.10 13.03 26.18
C PRO A 15 -26.83 12.20 26.35
N ILE A 16 -25.67 12.83 26.23
CA ILE A 16 -24.38 12.16 26.43
C ILE A 16 -24.07 12.08 27.94
N ALA A 17 -23.88 10.86 28.45
CA ALA A 17 -23.50 10.61 29.84
C ALA A 17 -22.01 10.91 30.09
N LYS A 18 -21.71 11.78 31.05
CA LYS A 18 -20.33 12.20 31.37
C LYS A 18 -19.45 11.04 31.83
N ALA A 19 -20.03 10.08 32.55
CA ALA A 19 -19.31 8.93 33.08
C ALA A 19 -18.74 8.03 31.97
N ALA A 20 -19.47 7.87 30.85
CA ALA A 20 -19.06 7.00 29.74
C ALA A 20 -17.82 7.51 29.00
N LEU A 21 -17.60 8.83 28.98
CA LEU A 21 -16.43 9.45 28.34
C LEU A 21 -15.13 9.32 29.15
N LYS A 22 -15.24 8.95 30.43
CA LYS A 22 -14.08 8.69 31.29
C LYS A 22 -13.59 7.24 31.16
N VAL A 23 -14.32 6.42 30.42
CA VAL A 23 -13.96 5.02 30.14
C VAL A 23 -13.21 5.00 28.82
N GLU A 24 -12.02 4.41 28.85
CA GLU A 24 -11.22 4.17 27.66
C GLU A 24 -11.97 3.22 26.70
N GLN A 25 -12.27 3.69 25.48
CA GLN A 25 -13.08 2.95 24.50
C GLN A 25 -12.22 2.17 23.48
N ALA A 26 -11.02 2.68 23.17
CA ALA A 26 -10.14 2.10 22.17
C ALA A 26 -8.68 2.37 22.55
N ALA A 27 -8.11 1.46 23.34
CA ALA A 27 -6.67 1.40 23.56
C ALA A 27 -6.00 0.72 22.35
N PRO A 28 -4.75 1.09 21.97
CA PRO A 28 -3.99 0.34 20.98
C PRO A 28 -3.78 -1.10 21.47
N THR A 29 -4.41 -2.08 20.81
CA THR A 29 -4.29 -3.51 21.16
C THR A 29 -3.17 -4.22 20.41
N GLY A 30 -2.56 -3.56 19.42
CA GLY A 30 -1.51 -4.13 18.58
C GLY A 30 -0.38 -3.15 18.33
N SER A 31 0.84 -3.64 18.46
CA SER A 31 2.03 -3.03 17.88
C SER A 31 2.32 -3.77 16.58
N GLY A 32 2.49 -3.03 15.49
CA GLY A 32 3.06 -3.58 14.26
C GLY A 32 4.57 -3.41 14.30
N VAL A 33 5.31 -4.46 13.97
CA VAL A 33 6.74 -4.33 13.64
C VAL A 33 6.83 -3.73 12.25
N ARG A 34 6.74 -2.39 12.16
CA ARG A 34 7.13 -1.71 10.93
C ARG A 34 8.64 -1.64 10.92
N ARG A 35 9.29 -2.15 9.87
CA ARG A 35 10.64 -1.72 9.55
C ARG A 35 10.57 -0.23 9.25
N HIS A 36 11.18 0.58 10.10
CA HIS A 36 11.28 2.03 9.88
C HIS A 36 12.28 2.37 8.76
N ASP A 37 13.20 1.43 8.48
CA ASP A 37 14.29 1.61 7.53
C ASP A 37 13.97 0.89 6.21
N ALA A 38 14.32 1.55 5.10
CA ALA A 38 14.38 0.91 3.80
C ALA A 38 15.49 -0.16 3.79
N LEU A 39 15.25 -1.25 3.08
CA LEU A 39 16.25 -2.29 2.84
C LEU A 39 17.24 -1.78 1.80
N HIS A 40 18.54 -1.76 2.13
CA HIS A 40 19.62 -1.37 1.21
C HIS A 40 20.57 -2.53 0.88
N PRO A 41 20.12 -3.57 0.16
CA PRO A 41 20.91 -4.76 -0.12
C PRO A 41 22.14 -4.50 -1.01
N ALA A 42 22.23 -3.36 -1.70
CA ALA A 42 23.43 -2.98 -2.45
C ALA A 42 24.64 -2.72 -1.52
N ALA A 43 24.41 -2.36 -0.26
CA ALA A 43 25.48 -2.17 0.71
C ALA A 43 26.15 -3.51 1.08
N GLY A 44 27.46 -3.63 0.79
CA GLY A 44 28.22 -4.85 1.02
C GLY A 44 27.77 -6.01 0.11
N LEU A 45 27.29 -5.69 -1.10
CA LEU A 45 26.93 -6.70 -2.09
C LEU A 45 28.17 -7.44 -2.58
N THR A 46 28.11 -8.77 -2.56
CA THR A 46 29.12 -9.65 -3.14
C THR A 46 28.46 -10.54 -4.20
N PRO A 47 29.22 -11.13 -5.14
CA PRO A 47 28.65 -12.03 -6.14
C PRO A 47 27.84 -13.20 -5.54
N GLY A 48 28.32 -13.79 -4.43
CA GLY A 48 27.60 -14.87 -3.74
C GLY A 48 26.28 -14.38 -3.11
N ARG A 49 26.28 -13.19 -2.52
CA ARG A 49 25.06 -12.59 -1.96
C ARG A 49 24.05 -12.23 -3.05
N LEU A 50 24.52 -11.69 -4.18
CA LEU A 50 23.67 -11.41 -5.34
C LEU A 50 23.02 -12.69 -5.88
N ALA A 51 23.78 -13.78 -6.03
CA ALA A 51 23.24 -15.07 -6.46
C ALA A 51 22.15 -15.59 -5.51
N GLY A 52 22.34 -15.40 -4.20
CA GLY A 52 21.33 -15.72 -3.19
C GLY A 52 20.05 -14.90 -3.35
N ILE A 53 20.17 -13.57 -3.51
CA ILE A 53 19.03 -12.66 -3.72
C ILE A 53 18.23 -13.05 -4.98
N LEU A 54 18.93 -13.35 -6.07
CA LEU A 54 18.29 -13.75 -7.33
C LEU A 54 17.63 -15.12 -7.24
N ARG A 55 18.15 -16.04 -6.43
CA ARG A 55 17.52 -17.35 -6.23
C ARG A 55 16.27 -17.24 -5.36
N ALA A 56 16.34 -16.47 -4.28
CA ALA A 56 15.21 -16.22 -3.40
C ALA A 56 14.00 -15.62 -4.16
N SER A 57 14.25 -14.70 -5.10
CA SER A 57 13.16 -14.11 -5.90
C SER A 57 12.45 -15.10 -6.82
N ILE A 58 13.14 -16.16 -7.25
CA ILE A 58 12.55 -17.26 -8.02
C ILE A 58 11.72 -18.17 -7.10
N ASP A 59 12.17 -18.35 -5.84
CA ASP A 59 11.54 -19.21 -4.84
C ASP A 59 10.41 -18.51 -4.04
N ASN A 60 9.72 -17.53 -4.65
CA ASN A 60 8.65 -16.72 -4.06
C ASN A 60 9.05 -15.82 -2.87
N ASP A 61 10.34 -15.46 -2.73
CA ASP A 61 10.81 -14.43 -1.80
C ASP A 61 11.53 -13.28 -2.53
N PRO A 62 10.77 -12.36 -3.18
CA PRO A 62 11.35 -11.31 -4.00
C PRO A 62 11.75 -10.05 -3.21
N GLU A 63 11.51 -9.97 -1.89
CA GLU A 63 11.65 -8.71 -1.12
C GLU A 63 13.05 -8.10 -1.27
N SER A 64 14.10 -8.92 -1.08
CA SER A 64 15.49 -8.45 -1.20
C SER A 64 15.87 -8.08 -2.63
N TYR A 65 15.24 -8.71 -3.64
CA TYR A 65 15.47 -8.37 -5.04
C TYR A 65 14.82 -7.05 -5.40
N LEU A 66 13.58 -6.82 -4.97
CA LEU A 66 12.86 -5.58 -5.21
C LEU A 66 13.56 -4.39 -4.53
N ALA A 67 14.02 -4.57 -3.29
CA ALA A 67 14.83 -3.57 -2.59
C ALA A 67 16.17 -3.29 -3.30
N LEU A 68 16.80 -4.33 -3.90
CA LEU A 68 18.02 -4.13 -4.69
C LEU A 68 17.75 -3.35 -5.97
N ALA A 69 16.62 -3.61 -6.63
CA ALA A 69 16.22 -2.86 -7.82
C ALA A 69 15.96 -1.38 -7.50
N GLU A 70 15.36 -1.08 -6.35
CA GLU A 70 15.17 0.28 -5.84
C GLU A 70 16.53 0.97 -5.57
N ASP A 71 17.41 0.31 -4.81
CA ASP A 71 18.79 0.78 -4.57
C ASP A 71 19.52 1.11 -5.89
N MET A 72 19.36 0.28 -6.92
CA MET A 72 19.97 0.49 -8.24
C MET A 72 19.36 1.71 -8.96
N GLU A 73 18.05 1.90 -8.87
CA GLU A 73 17.36 3.08 -9.44
C GLU A 73 17.78 4.38 -8.73
N GLU A 74 18.02 4.36 -7.42
CA GLU A 74 18.49 5.54 -6.69
C GLU A 74 19.97 5.88 -6.94
N ARG A 75 20.82 4.86 -7.11
CA ARG A 75 22.28 5.01 -7.17
C ARG A 75 22.83 5.23 -8.57
N ASP A 76 22.17 4.71 -9.60
CA ASP A 76 22.63 4.79 -11.00
C ASP A 76 21.73 5.72 -11.84
N PRO A 77 22.19 6.94 -12.16
CA PRO A 77 21.42 7.90 -12.95
C PRO A 77 21.08 7.41 -14.38
N HIS A 78 21.92 6.57 -14.98
CA HIS A 78 21.65 6.03 -16.31
C HIS A 78 20.52 4.99 -16.25
N TYR A 79 20.59 4.09 -15.27
CA TYR A 79 19.54 3.11 -15.01
C TYR A 79 18.20 3.80 -14.69
N ALA A 80 18.22 4.80 -13.81
CA ALA A 80 17.06 5.63 -13.48
C ALA A 80 16.46 6.33 -14.72
N GLY A 81 17.32 6.91 -15.57
CA GLY A 81 16.91 7.57 -16.81
C GLY A 81 16.19 6.61 -17.77
N VAL A 82 16.78 5.44 -18.02
CA VAL A 82 16.20 4.42 -18.92
C VAL A 82 14.89 3.86 -18.37
N LEU A 83 14.84 3.50 -17.09
CA LEU A 83 13.61 3.02 -16.46
C LEU A 83 12.51 4.09 -16.45
N GLY A 84 12.85 5.33 -16.14
CA GLY A 84 11.90 6.44 -16.14
C GLY A 84 11.24 6.67 -17.50
N VAL A 85 12.00 6.55 -18.60
CA VAL A 85 11.43 6.61 -19.96
C VAL A 85 10.44 5.48 -20.19
N ARG A 86 10.79 4.24 -19.84
CA ARG A 86 9.91 3.07 -20.02
C ARG A 86 8.64 3.15 -19.18
N LYS A 87 8.76 3.53 -17.90
CA LYS A 87 7.63 3.75 -16.99
C LYS A 87 6.65 4.76 -17.60
N ARG A 88 7.16 5.90 -18.11
CA ARG A 88 6.33 6.92 -18.77
C ARG A 88 5.69 6.45 -20.08
N GLN A 89 6.40 5.64 -20.88
CA GLN A 89 5.82 5.06 -22.09
C GLN A 89 4.62 4.16 -21.78
N VAL A 90 4.70 3.36 -20.70
CA VAL A 90 3.58 2.50 -20.27
C VAL A 90 2.48 3.32 -19.62
N SER A 91 2.81 4.26 -18.74
CA SER A 91 1.81 5.07 -18.03
C SER A 91 1.06 6.05 -18.94
N GLY A 92 1.61 6.35 -20.12
CA GLY A 92 0.99 7.19 -21.13
C GLY A 92 0.08 6.45 -22.10
N LEU A 93 -0.06 5.12 -21.98
CA LEU A 93 -0.99 4.36 -22.80
C LEU A 93 -2.43 4.72 -22.44
N GLU A 94 -3.30 4.75 -23.45
CA GLU A 94 -4.74 4.90 -23.24
C GLU A 94 -5.26 3.66 -22.50
N ILE A 95 -5.97 3.88 -21.39
CA ILE A 95 -6.60 2.80 -20.64
C ILE A 95 -7.89 2.42 -21.36
N SER A 96 -7.97 1.17 -21.82
CA SER A 96 -9.20 0.60 -22.38
C SER A 96 -9.79 -0.44 -21.43
N VAL A 97 -11.12 -0.44 -21.33
CA VAL A 97 -11.90 -1.46 -20.60
C VAL A 97 -12.86 -2.11 -21.58
N GLU A 98 -12.58 -3.38 -21.90
CA GLU A 98 -13.40 -4.23 -22.77
C GLU A 98 -14.34 -5.10 -21.92
N ALA A 99 -15.56 -5.29 -22.40
CA ALA A 99 -16.51 -6.20 -21.76
C ALA A 99 -16.02 -7.65 -21.86
N ALA A 100 -16.23 -8.43 -20.79
CA ALA A 100 -15.86 -9.85 -20.78
C ALA A 100 -16.74 -10.71 -21.71
N GLY A 101 -17.87 -10.16 -22.18
CA GLY A 101 -18.84 -10.81 -23.07
C GLY A 101 -19.86 -9.79 -23.61
N GLU A 102 -20.77 -10.27 -24.46
CA GLU A 102 -21.80 -9.43 -25.12
C GLU A 102 -23.09 -9.28 -24.30
N ASP A 103 -23.19 -9.94 -23.15
CA ASP A 103 -24.38 -9.85 -22.29
C ASP A 103 -24.45 -8.51 -21.54
N ALA A 104 -25.66 -8.13 -21.15
CA ALA A 104 -25.92 -6.84 -20.52
C ALA A 104 -25.10 -6.60 -19.24
N ALA A 105 -24.84 -7.64 -18.44
CA ALA A 105 -24.08 -7.49 -17.20
C ALA A 105 -22.58 -7.28 -17.50
N SER A 106 -22.01 -8.01 -18.47
CA SER A 106 -20.63 -7.78 -18.93
C SER A 106 -20.40 -6.37 -19.46
N VAL A 107 -21.37 -5.82 -20.20
CA VAL A 107 -21.32 -4.44 -20.70
C VAL A 107 -21.45 -3.44 -19.55
N GLU A 108 -22.44 -3.61 -18.66
CA GLU A 108 -22.65 -2.74 -17.50
C GLU A 108 -21.40 -2.67 -16.59
N HIS A 109 -20.75 -3.81 -16.33
CA HIS A 109 -19.53 -3.83 -15.52
C HIS A 109 -18.34 -3.13 -16.19
N ALA A 110 -18.18 -3.28 -17.50
CA ALA A 110 -17.12 -2.57 -18.23
C ALA A 110 -17.37 -1.06 -18.22
N ASP A 111 -18.63 -0.64 -18.41
CA ASP A 111 -19.02 0.77 -18.39
C ASP A 111 -18.87 1.42 -17.00
N LEU A 112 -18.99 0.63 -15.93
CA LEU A 112 -18.78 1.10 -14.55
C LEU A 112 -17.32 1.48 -14.26
N VAL A 113 -16.35 0.78 -14.86
CA VAL A 113 -14.90 0.92 -14.55
C VAL A 113 -14.14 1.70 -15.63
N ARG A 114 -14.77 1.98 -16.77
CA ARG A 114 -14.20 2.78 -17.86
C ARG A 114 -14.06 4.25 -17.46
#